data_AF-A0A7K8LM46-F1
#
_entry.id   AF-A0A7K8LM46-F1
#
_cell.length_a   1.000
_cell.length_b   1.000
_cell.length_c   1.000
_cell.angle_alpha   90.00
_cell.angle_beta   90.00
_cell.angle_gamma   90.00
#
_symmetry.space_group_name_H-M   'P 1'
#
loop_
_entity.id
_entity.type
_entity.pdbx_description
1 polymer ?
#
loop_
_entity_poly.entity_id
_entity_poly.type
_entity_poly.pdbx_seq_one_letter_code
_entity_poly.pdbx_strand_id
1 'polypeptide(L)'
;QLESYVQSSVRPETAQLRQAAAQNQTAAMLEIGSTLLNQSAERSRKLTDVEAQVLNQTSRIETQLQENSLSTTKLEKQLLLQTNEIHKLQNRNNILEVRVLEMEAKQQAEMAGARSEKERLQRLVSRQSGAIEELERSLLAASANASLLQRQQLRLLESVQSLARLVSQGGGEPGREGAGCSRCSPSSGTHAEPPSPGWGTRRPPTPRCSPSRLSPLQAYCEMETDRGGWTVIQLRTNGSLSFQRSWREYKQGFGDAAGEYWLGNEAVHLLTSQAPYALRVELRDWEGGQVYAHYGKFQLGSERQLYR
;
A
#
# COMPACT_ATOMS: atom_id res chain seq x y z
N GLN A 1 107.54 87.56 51.56
CA GLN A 1 107.66 87.29 50.11
C GLN A 1 107.11 85.91 49.71
N LEU A 2 107.27 84.86 50.51
CA LEU A 2 106.69 83.53 50.23
C LEU A 2 105.15 83.47 50.26
N GLU A 3 104.50 84.17 51.20
CA GLU A 3 103.03 84.21 51.30
C GLU A 3 102.35 84.74 50.03
N SER A 4 102.89 85.83 49.46
CA SER A 4 102.36 86.43 48.23
C SER A 4 102.43 85.48 47.03
N TYR A 5 103.47 84.64 46.94
CA TYR A 5 103.68 83.72 45.82
C TYR A 5 102.76 82.50 45.92
N VAL A 6 102.56 81.97 47.14
CA VAL A 6 101.58 80.91 47.42
C VAL A 6 100.16 81.40 47.12
N GLN A 7 99.87 82.67 47.42
CA GLN A 7 98.55 83.24 47.18
C GLN A 7 98.27 83.54 45.69
N SER A 8 99.29 83.84 44.89
CA SER A 8 99.14 84.13 43.46
C SER A 8 99.15 82.89 42.56
N SER A 9 99.89 81.82 42.90
CA SER A 9 99.96 80.61 42.06
C SER A 9 99.03 79.49 42.52
N VAL A 10 98.95 79.22 43.83
CA VAL A 10 98.24 78.03 44.36
C VAL A 10 96.74 78.24 44.46
N ARG A 11 96.26 79.47 44.74
CA ARG A 11 94.82 79.77 44.78
C ARG A 11 94.10 79.56 43.44
N PRO A 12 94.60 80.07 42.29
CA PRO A 12 93.94 79.82 41.01
C PRO A 12 94.00 78.34 40.59
N GLU A 13 95.09 77.62 40.84
CA GLU A 13 95.18 76.16 40.60
C GLU A 13 94.20 75.36 41.47
N THR A 14 94.11 75.68 42.77
CA THR A 14 93.15 75.01 43.68
C THR A 14 91.70 75.36 43.34
N ALA A 15 91.42 76.56 42.83
CA ALA A 15 90.11 76.92 42.31
C ALA A 15 89.77 76.16 41.02
N GLN A 16 90.72 76.04 40.09
CA GLN A 16 90.55 75.26 38.85
C GLN A 16 90.35 73.77 39.14
N LEU A 17 91.12 73.18 40.05
CA LEU A 17 90.95 71.78 40.47
C LEU A 17 89.60 71.53 41.14
N ARG A 18 89.14 72.44 42.02
CA ARG A 18 87.79 72.36 42.60
C ARG A 18 86.69 72.48 41.55
N GLN A 19 86.88 73.35 40.56
CA GLN A 19 85.91 73.53 39.48
C GLN A 19 85.87 72.33 38.53
N ALA A 20 87.03 71.75 38.18
CA ALA A 20 87.12 70.52 37.39
C ALA A 20 86.53 69.33 38.15
N ALA A 21 86.77 69.21 39.46
CA ALA A 21 86.16 68.18 40.30
C ALA A 21 84.63 68.35 40.39
N ALA A 22 84.15 69.59 40.57
CA ALA A 22 82.72 69.89 40.56
C ALA A 22 82.09 69.56 39.21
N GLN A 23 82.73 69.96 38.09
CA GLN A 23 82.28 69.68 36.73
C GLN A 23 82.21 68.17 36.46
N ASN A 24 83.24 67.41 36.84
CA ASN A 24 83.25 65.95 36.73
C ASN A 24 82.15 65.29 37.58
N GLN A 25 81.92 65.78 38.80
CA GLN A 25 80.81 65.29 39.64
C GLN A 25 79.44 65.60 39.02
N THR A 26 79.22 66.81 38.48
CA THR A 26 77.99 67.12 37.74
C THR A 26 77.83 66.27 36.48
N ALA A 27 78.90 66.02 35.73
CA ALA A 27 78.85 65.18 34.53
C ALA A 27 78.46 63.73 34.90
N ALA A 28 79.09 63.15 35.93
CA ALA A 28 78.73 61.82 36.42
C ALA A 28 77.27 61.77 36.94
N MET A 29 76.81 62.80 37.64
CA MET A 29 75.43 62.87 38.12
C MET A 29 74.42 62.97 36.98
N LEU A 30 74.72 63.74 35.93
CA LEU A 30 73.89 63.86 34.72
C LEU A 30 73.86 62.54 33.93
N GLU A 31 74.98 61.82 33.86
CA GLU A 31 75.06 60.52 33.20
C GLU A 31 74.22 59.47 33.95
N ILE A 32 74.31 59.43 35.28
CA ILE A 32 73.44 58.56 36.11
C ILE A 32 71.98 58.96 35.95
N GLY A 33 71.66 60.26 35.96
CA GLY A 33 70.30 60.75 35.75
C GLY A 33 69.73 60.35 34.38
N SER A 34 70.53 60.50 33.32
CA SER A 34 70.16 60.12 31.95
C SER A 34 69.94 58.62 31.81
N THR A 35 70.83 57.80 32.37
CA THR A 35 70.70 56.33 32.31
C THR A 35 69.47 55.84 33.08
N LEU A 36 69.18 56.39 34.26
CA LEU A 36 67.97 56.07 35.01
C LEU A 36 66.69 56.51 34.28
N LEU A 37 66.68 57.71 33.69
CA LEU A 37 65.55 58.19 32.90
C LEU A 37 65.32 57.31 31.66
N ASN A 38 66.40 56.91 30.97
CA ASN A 38 66.30 56.02 29.81
C ASN A 38 65.79 54.63 30.21
N GLN A 39 66.29 54.05 31.30
CA GLN A 39 65.77 52.78 31.83
C GLN A 39 64.30 52.88 32.26
N SER A 40 63.92 53.99 32.91
CA SER A 40 62.54 54.24 33.32
C SER A 40 61.61 54.36 32.09
N ALA A 41 62.03 55.10 31.07
CA ALA A 41 61.30 55.23 29.82
C ALA A 41 61.17 53.89 29.08
N GLU A 42 62.23 53.08 29.05
CA GLU A 42 62.21 51.77 28.41
C GLU A 42 61.30 50.77 29.16
N ARG A 43 61.33 50.77 30.50
CA ARG A 43 60.40 49.98 31.32
C ARG A 43 58.96 50.43 31.12
N SER A 44 58.71 51.73 31.05
CA SER A 44 57.38 52.28 30.80
C SER A 44 56.85 51.83 29.44
N ARG A 45 57.67 51.87 28.39
CA ARG A 45 57.30 51.35 27.06
C ARG A 45 56.98 49.85 27.07
N LYS A 46 57.81 49.04 27.72
CA LYS A 46 57.56 47.59 27.84
C LYS A 46 56.27 47.31 28.59
N LEU A 47 55.97 48.07 29.64
CA LEU A 47 54.72 47.93 30.38
C LEU A 47 53.51 48.30 29.51
N THR A 48 53.58 49.42 28.77
CA THR A 48 52.49 49.82 27.87
C THR A 48 52.25 48.81 26.75
N ASP A 49 53.30 48.15 26.24
CA ASP A 49 53.17 47.09 25.24
C ASP A 49 52.46 45.86 25.80
N VAL A 50 52.81 45.44 27.03
CA VAL A 50 52.15 44.32 27.71
C VAL A 50 50.70 44.67 28.05
N GLU A 51 50.42 45.88 28.52
CA GLU A 51 49.04 46.36 28.79
C GLU A 51 48.20 46.34 27.51
N ALA A 52 48.74 46.83 26.39
CA ALA A 52 48.06 46.78 25.10
C ALA A 52 47.81 45.33 24.63
N GLN A 53 48.78 44.43 24.84
CA GLN A 53 48.64 43.02 24.54
C GLN A 53 47.53 42.36 25.38
N VAL A 54 47.51 42.63 26.69
CA VAL A 54 46.48 42.11 27.60
C VAL A 54 45.11 42.63 27.22
N LEU A 55 44.97 43.93 26.92
CA LEU A 55 43.70 44.52 26.45
C LEU A 55 43.21 43.86 25.17
N ASN A 56 44.10 43.60 24.20
CA ASN A 56 43.74 42.91 22.96
C ASN A 56 43.31 41.46 23.23
N GLN A 57 44.03 40.74 24.09
CA GLN A 57 43.66 39.37 24.48
C GLN A 57 42.32 39.34 25.21
N THR A 58 42.07 40.25 26.15
CA THR A 58 40.80 40.35 26.86
C THR A 58 39.65 40.63 25.89
N SER A 59 39.81 41.59 24.98
CA SER A 59 38.80 41.91 23.97
C SER A 59 38.48 40.71 23.05
N ARG A 60 39.50 39.94 22.66
CA ARG A 60 39.30 38.71 21.87
C ARG A 60 38.52 37.65 22.64
N ILE A 61 38.88 37.42 23.90
CA ILE A 61 38.19 36.44 24.76
C ILE A 61 36.75 36.86 25.01
N GLU A 62 36.50 38.14 25.27
CA GLU A 62 35.14 38.69 25.44
C GLU A 62 34.28 38.48 24.19
N THR A 63 34.83 38.77 23.01
CA THR A 63 34.13 38.55 21.74
C THR A 63 33.79 37.07 21.54
N GLN A 64 34.76 36.18 21.77
CA GLN A 64 34.55 34.75 21.64
C GLN A 64 33.53 34.21 22.66
N LEU A 65 33.54 34.74 23.88
CA LEU A 65 32.56 34.38 24.91
C LEU A 65 31.15 34.80 24.49
N GLN A 66 31.00 35.99 23.91
CA GLN A 66 29.71 36.45 23.39
C GLN A 66 29.22 35.59 22.23
N GLU A 67 30.08 35.27 21.26
CA GLU A 67 29.75 34.38 20.14
C GLU A 67 29.31 32.99 20.64
N ASN A 68 30.06 32.43 21.59
CA ASN A 68 29.72 31.16 22.21
C ASN A 68 28.35 31.24 22.90
N SER A 69 28.08 32.26 23.71
CA SER A 69 26.79 32.44 24.39
C SER A 69 25.61 32.59 23.41
N LEU A 70 25.83 33.24 22.28
CA LEU A 70 24.80 33.40 21.25
C LEU A 70 24.56 32.07 20.52
N SER A 71 25.61 31.28 20.30
CA SER A 71 25.48 29.94 19.74
C SER A 71 24.74 28.98 20.69
N THR A 72 25.03 29.03 22.00
CA THR A 72 24.37 28.17 22.99
C THR A 72 22.88 28.48 23.10
N THR A 73 22.50 29.77 23.18
CA THR A 73 21.08 30.16 23.20
C THR A 73 20.32 29.76 21.94
N LYS A 74 20.98 29.77 20.77
CA LYS A 74 20.39 29.26 19.52
C LYS A 74 20.15 27.74 19.59
N LEU A 75 21.13 26.98 20.09
CA LEU A 75 21.02 25.54 20.27
C LEU A 75 19.93 25.18 21.29
N GLU A 76 19.83 25.91 22.40
CA GLU A 76 18.78 25.72 23.41
C GLU A 76 17.38 25.91 22.82
N LYS A 77 17.17 26.96 22.01
CA LYS A 77 15.90 27.17 21.31
C LYS A 77 15.58 26.03 20.34
N GLN A 78 16.56 25.56 19.60
CA GLN A 78 16.38 24.45 18.67
C GLN A 78 16.04 23.15 19.41
N LEU A 79 16.70 22.88 20.54
CA LEU A 79 16.46 21.73 21.38
C LEU A 79 15.03 21.76 21.95
N LEU A 80 14.58 22.91 22.44
CA LEU A 80 13.20 23.09 22.92
C LEU A 80 12.15 22.79 21.84
N LEU A 81 12.38 23.28 20.61
CA LEU A 81 11.49 22.99 19.48
C LEU A 81 11.46 21.50 19.15
N GLN A 82 12.63 20.85 19.11
CA GLN A 82 12.71 19.42 18.87
C GLN A 82 12.01 18.61 19.98
N THR A 83 12.18 18.99 21.25
CA THR A 83 11.48 18.34 22.37
C THR A 83 9.96 18.45 22.24
N ASN A 84 9.44 19.61 21.82
CA ASN A 84 8.01 19.79 21.59
C ASN A 84 7.49 18.89 20.45
N GLU A 85 8.22 18.80 19.34
CA GLU A 85 7.86 17.89 18.25
C GLU A 85 7.92 16.41 18.68
N ILE A 86 8.91 16.02 19.47
CA ILE A 86 8.99 14.67 20.05
C ILE A 86 7.77 14.39 20.92
N HIS A 87 7.35 15.33 21.79
CA HIS A 87 6.15 15.15 22.61
C HIS A 87 4.88 15.04 21.76
N LYS A 88 4.74 15.83 20.68
CA LYS A 88 3.62 15.69 19.75
C LYS A 88 3.60 14.31 19.09
N LEU A 89 4.76 13.82 18.66
CA LEU A 89 4.88 12.48 18.06
C LEU A 89 4.58 11.38 19.07
N GLN A 90 5.07 11.49 20.30
CA GLN A 90 4.77 10.54 21.38
C GLN A 90 3.26 10.47 21.66
N ASN A 91 2.57 11.61 21.72
CA ASN A 91 1.12 11.62 21.92
C ASN A 91 0.37 10.96 20.75
N ARG A 92 0.80 11.22 19.51
CA ARG A 92 0.22 10.57 18.33
C ARG A 92 0.46 9.06 18.33
N ASN A 93 1.67 8.63 18.68
CA ASN A 93 2.00 7.21 18.77
C ASN A 93 1.17 6.50 19.83
N ASN A 94 1.01 7.07 21.03
CA ASN A 94 0.17 6.50 22.08
C ASN A 94 -1.28 6.31 21.61
N ILE A 95 -1.87 7.31 20.95
CA ILE A 95 -3.23 7.20 20.39
C ILE A 95 -3.31 6.09 19.33
N LEU A 96 -2.30 6.00 18.45
CA LEU A 96 -2.26 4.96 17.42
C LEU A 96 -2.10 3.57 18.03
N GLU A 97 -1.26 3.40 19.05
CA GLU A 97 -1.09 2.15 19.78
C GLU A 97 -2.41 1.66 20.38
N VAL A 98 -3.18 2.56 21.02
CA VAL A 98 -4.51 2.23 21.56
C VAL A 98 -5.47 1.80 20.44
N ARG A 99 -5.51 2.54 19.32
CA ARG A 99 -6.39 2.19 18.18
C ARG A 99 -6.01 0.86 17.55
N VAL A 100 -4.73 0.55 17.44
CA VAL A 100 -4.25 -0.74 16.92
C VAL A 100 -4.73 -1.87 17.82
N LEU A 101 -4.58 -1.73 19.14
CA LEU A 101 -5.09 -2.73 20.10
C LEU A 101 -6.61 -2.92 19.99
N GLU A 102 -7.37 -1.83 19.83
CA GLU A 102 -8.82 -1.90 19.63
C GLU A 102 -9.19 -2.61 18.32
N MET A 103 -8.49 -2.32 17.23
CA MET A 103 -8.71 -2.98 15.93
C MET A 103 -8.35 -4.47 16.00
N GLU A 104 -7.24 -4.83 16.65
CA GLU A 104 -6.84 -6.22 16.87
C GLU A 104 -7.90 -6.98 17.68
N ALA A 105 -8.41 -6.38 18.76
CA ALA A 105 -9.47 -6.97 19.58
C ALA A 105 -10.77 -7.19 18.77
N LYS A 106 -11.19 -6.19 17.98
CA LYS A 106 -12.35 -6.31 17.08
C LYS A 106 -12.16 -7.43 16.06
N GLN A 107 -11.02 -7.44 15.38
CA GLN A 107 -10.68 -8.46 14.38
C GLN A 107 -10.71 -9.86 14.99
N GLN A 108 -10.20 -10.01 16.21
CA GLN A 108 -10.18 -11.29 16.91
C GLN A 108 -11.57 -11.76 17.31
N ALA A 109 -12.45 -10.84 17.72
CA ALA A 109 -13.86 -11.14 17.99
C ALA A 109 -14.61 -11.56 16.72
N GLU A 110 -14.42 -10.86 15.60
CA GLU A 110 -15.03 -11.23 14.31
C GLU A 110 -14.56 -12.60 13.82
N MET A 111 -13.26 -12.89 13.94
CA MET A 111 -12.72 -14.20 13.57
C MET A 111 -13.26 -15.31 14.46
N ALA A 112 -13.47 -15.06 15.76
CA ALA A 112 -14.12 -16.01 16.65
C ALA A 112 -15.59 -16.26 16.25
N GLY A 113 -16.32 -15.20 15.90
CA GLY A 113 -17.70 -15.29 15.39
C GLY A 113 -17.78 -16.12 14.10
N ALA A 114 -16.93 -15.81 13.12
CA ALA A 114 -16.86 -16.52 11.85
C ALA A 114 -16.51 -18.01 12.03
N ARG A 115 -15.60 -18.34 12.96
CA ARG A 115 -15.29 -19.72 13.31
C ARG A 115 -16.49 -20.46 13.89
N SER A 116 -17.23 -19.83 14.81
CA SER A 116 -18.44 -20.43 15.40
C SER A 116 -19.52 -20.69 14.34
N GLU A 117 -19.72 -19.74 13.42
CA GLU A 117 -20.69 -19.89 12.33
C GLU A 117 -20.26 -20.99 11.35
N LYS A 118 -18.97 -21.07 11.02
CA LYS A 118 -18.42 -22.19 10.23
C LYS A 118 -18.73 -23.54 10.88
N GLU A 119 -18.50 -23.68 12.19
CA GLU A 119 -18.81 -24.92 12.92
C GLU A 119 -20.31 -25.24 12.93
N ARG A 120 -21.17 -24.22 13.00
CA ARG A 120 -22.62 -24.39 12.89
C ARG A 120 -23.04 -24.88 11.51
N LEU A 121 -22.53 -24.27 10.46
CA LEU A 121 -22.80 -24.67 9.07
C LEU A 121 -22.25 -26.07 8.79
N GLN A 122 -21.06 -26.39 9.28
CA GLN A 122 -20.46 -27.71 9.11
C GLN A 122 -21.32 -28.80 9.76
N ARG A 123 -21.87 -28.54 10.97
CA ARG A 123 -22.83 -29.44 11.62
C ARG A 123 -24.13 -29.61 10.81
N LEU A 124 -24.66 -28.53 10.24
CA LEU A 124 -25.84 -28.57 9.38
C LEU A 124 -25.62 -29.41 8.13
N VAL A 125 -24.49 -29.19 7.45
CA VAL A 125 -24.10 -29.95 6.26
C VAL A 125 -23.97 -31.43 6.61
N SER A 126 -23.25 -31.79 7.69
CA SER A 126 -23.14 -33.20 8.10
C SER A 126 -24.49 -33.85 8.39
N ARG A 127 -25.43 -33.13 9.01
CA ARG A 127 -26.80 -33.63 9.26
C ARG A 127 -27.57 -33.82 7.96
N GLN A 128 -27.49 -32.87 7.03
CA GLN A 128 -28.16 -32.97 5.75
C GLN A 128 -27.60 -34.10 4.90
N SER A 129 -26.27 -34.28 4.86
CA SER A 129 -25.63 -35.41 4.18
C SER A 129 -26.14 -36.75 4.72
N GLY A 130 -26.22 -36.91 6.04
CA GLY A 130 -26.77 -38.15 6.64
C GLY A 130 -28.23 -38.40 6.27
N ALA A 131 -29.07 -37.36 6.26
CA ALA A 131 -30.47 -37.48 5.86
C ALA A 131 -30.63 -37.85 4.37
N ILE A 132 -29.78 -37.30 3.50
CA ILE A 132 -29.76 -37.65 2.07
C ILE A 132 -29.39 -39.12 1.89
N GLU A 133 -28.34 -39.60 2.57
CA GLU A 133 -27.97 -41.02 2.51
C GLU A 133 -29.11 -41.94 2.97
N GLU A 134 -29.86 -41.55 4.01
CA GLU A 134 -30.98 -42.34 4.51
C GLU A 134 -32.17 -42.34 3.53
N LEU A 135 -32.47 -41.19 2.90
CA LEU A 135 -33.46 -41.10 1.84
C LEU A 135 -33.07 -41.92 0.61
N GLU A 136 -31.79 -41.91 0.21
CA GLU A 136 -31.29 -42.76 -0.88
C GLU A 136 -31.49 -44.25 -0.58
N ARG A 137 -31.16 -44.69 0.65
CA ARG A 137 -31.42 -46.08 1.08
C ARG A 137 -32.91 -46.44 1.02
N SER A 138 -33.78 -45.54 1.49
CA SER A 138 -35.24 -45.73 1.44
C SER A 138 -35.77 -45.83 0.01
N LEU A 139 -35.29 -44.96 -0.88
CA LEU A 139 -35.66 -44.96 -2.30
C LEU A 139 -35.22 -46.25 -3.01
N LEU A 140 -33.99 -46.71 -2.74
CA LEU A 140 -33.50 -47.99 -3.25
C LEU A 140 -34.37 -49.16 -2.77
N ALA A 141 -34.75 -49.19 -1.49
CA ALA A 141 -35.65 -50.22 -0.95
C ALA A 141 -37.04 -50.17 -1.60
N ALA A 142 -37.63 -48.98 -1.76
CA ALA A 142 -38.93 -48.78 -2.40
C ALA A 142 -38.91 -49.22 -3.88
N SER A 143 -37.85 -48.89 -4.63
CA SER A 143 -37.70 -49.30 -6.03
C SER A 143 -37.56 -50.82 -6.20
N ALA A 144 -36.83 -51.48 -5.30
CA ALA A 144 -36.72 -52.94 -5.27
C ALA A 144 -38.10 -53.59 -5.04
N ASN A 145 -38.87 -53.07 -4.08
CA ASN A 145 -40.23 -53.55 -3.79
C ASN A 145 -41.17 -53.33 -4.98
N ALA A 146 -41.13 -52.15 -5.63
CA ALA A 146 -41.93 -51.86 -6.82
C ALA A 146 -41.60 -52.83 -7.97
N SER A 147 -40.31 -53.10 -8.20
CA SER A 147 -39.87 -54.06 -9.23
C SER A 147 -40.36 -55.49 -8.95
N LEU A 148 -40.43 -55.88 -7.67
CA LEU A 148 -40.93 -57.18 -7.25
C LEU A 148 -42.44 -57.29 -7.48
N LEU A 149 -43.19 -56.24 -7.13
CA LEU A 149 -44.63 -56.17 -7.35
C LEU A 149 -44.97 -56.19 -8.84
N GLN A 150 -44.18 -55.51 -9.68
CA GLN A 150 -44.33 -55.53 -11.13
C GLN A 150 -44.09 -56.94 -11.73
N ARG A 151 -43.11 -57.69 -11.21
CA ARG A 151 -42.90 -59.10 -11.60
C ARG A 151 -44.06 -60.01 -11.17
N GLN A 152 -44.62 -59.80 -9.97
CA GLN A 152 -45.79 -60.55 -9.50
C GLN A 152 -47.00 -60.28 -10.40
N GLN A 153 -47.22 -59.03 -10.80
CA GLN A 153 -48.33 -58.65 -11.67
C GLN A 153 -48.22 -59.27 -13.06
N LEU A 154 -47.01 -59.33 -13.64
CA LEU A 154 -46.77 -60.04 -14.91
C LEU A 154 -47.07 -61.54 -14.81
N ARG A 155 -46.66 -62.21 -13.73
CA ARG A 155 -46.99 -63.63 -13.51
C ARG A 155 -48.49 -63.87 -13.40
N LEU A 156 -49.21 -63.02 -12.68
CA LEU A 156 -50.67 -63.12 -12.59
C LEU A 156 -51.31 -62.94 -13.97
N LEU A 157 -50.81 -62.02 -14.79
CA LEU A 157 -51.30 -61.76 -16.14
C LEU A 157 -51.07 -62.95 -17.08
N GLU A 158 -49.90 -63.59 -17.02
CA GLU A 158 -49.62 -64.84 -17.75
C GLU A 158 -50.53 -65.99 -17.29
N SER A 159 -50.80 -66.08 -15.99
CA SER A 159 -51.72 -67.07 -15.42
C SER A 159 -53.14 -66.87 -15.97
N VAL A 160 -53.62 -65.63 -15.97
CA VAL A 160 -54.95 -65.26 -16.50
C VAL A 160 -55.01 -65.49 -18.02
N GLN A 161 -53.97 -65.15 -18.78
CA GLN A 161 -53.92 -65.45 -20.22
C GLN A 161 -53.93 -66.95 -20.51
N SER A 162 -53.25 -67.76 -19.68
CA SER A 162 -53.27 -69.22 -19.80
C SER A 162 -54.66 -69.78 -19.51
N LEU A 163 -55.34 -69.27 -18.49
CA LEU A 163 -56.74 -69.61 -18.20
C LEU A 163 -57.69 -69.16 -19.33
N ALA A 164 -57.50 -67.97 -19.90
CA ALA A 164 -58.29 -67.47 -21.02
C ALA A 164 -58.11 -68.35 -22.27
N ARG A 165 -56.90 -68.84 -22.55
CA ARG A 165 -56.64 -69.81 -23.62
C ARG A 165 -57.34 -71.15 -23.40
N LEU A 166 -57.39 -71.63 -22.16
CA LEU A 166 -58.12 -72.85 -21.81
C LEU A 166 -59.64 -72.69 -21.99
N VAL A 167 -60.17 -71.48 -21.73
CA VAL A 167 -61.59 -71.14 -21.96
C VAL A 167 -61.89 -70.96 -23.47
N SER A 168 -60.95 -70.42 -24.26
CA SER A 168 -61.09 -70.31 -25.72
C SER A 168 -60.97 -71.63 -26.50
N GLN A 169 -60.58 -72.75 -25.87
CA GLN A 169 -60.55 -74.06 -26.52
C GLN A 169 -61.94 -74.72 -26.67
N GLY A 170 -63.01 -74.06 -26.23
CA GLY A 170 -64.39 -74.46 -26.50
C GLY A 170 -65.11 -73.47 -27.44
N GLY A 171 -64.89 -73.58 -28.74
CA GLY A 171 -65.68 -72.83 -29.74
C GLY A 171 -64.98 -72.71 -31.08
N GLY A 172 -65.54 -73.36 -32.11
CA GLY A 172 -64.93 -73.57 -33.41
C GLY A 172 -64.81 -72.33 -34.31
N GLU A 173 -63.85 -72.43 -35.22
CA GLU A 173 -63.75 -71.74 -36.51
C GLU A 173 -64.93 -72.14 -37.45
N PRO A 174 -65.29 -71.37 -38.52
CA PRO A 174 -64.32 -70.95 -39.56
C PRO A 174 -64.59 -69.63 -40.33
N GLY A 175 -63.58 -69.22 -41.11
CA GLY A 175 -63.82 -68.81 -42.51
C GLY A 175 -63.71 -67.32 -42.89
N ARG A 176 -62.55 -66.97 -43.47
CA ARG A 176 -62.29 -66.06 -44.62
C ARG A 176 -63.41 -65.17 -45.18
N GLU A 177 -63.15 -63.85 -45.27
CA GLU A 177 -62.77 -63.05 -46.48
C GLU A 177 -63.28 -61.59 -46.37
N GLY A 178 -62.48 -60.61 -46.80
CA GLY A 178 -62.98 -59.25 -47.09
C GLY A 178 -62.09 -58.09 -46.67
N ALA A 179 -61.59 -57.36 -47.68
CA ALA A 179 -60.80 -56.13 -47.66
C ALA A 179 -61.18 -55.05 -46.62
N GLY A 180 -60.15 -54.33 -46.15
CA GLY A 180 -60.32 -53.08 -45.39
C GLY A 180 -58.97 -52.42 -45.09
N CYS A 181 -58.62 -51.40 -45.87
CA CYS A 181 -57.42 -50.60 -45.73
C CYS A 181 -57.52 -49.69 -44.49
N SER A 182 -56.54 -49.72 -43.58
CA SER A 182 -56.04 -48.56 -42.81
C SER A 182 -55.01 -49.00 -41.75
N ARG A 183 -53.76 -48.58 -41.93
CA ARG A 183 -52.79 -48.50 -40.84
C ARG A 183 -51.84 -47.33 -41.07
N CYS A 184 -51.98 -46.32 -40.21
CA CYS A 184 -50.93 -45.36 -39.89
C CYS A 184 -50.38 -45.68 -38.49
N SER A 185 -49.12 -45.26 -38.27
CA SER A 185 -48.38 -45.09 -37.00
C SER A 185 -47.49 -46.26 -36.53
N PRO A 186 -46.41 -46.07 -35.73
CA PRO A 186 -45.66 -44.85 -35.34
C PRO A 186 -44.10 -45.01 -35.20
N SER A 187 -43.46 -43.91 -34.77
CA SER A 187 -42.30 -43.76 -33.85
C SER A 187 -40.83 -43.93 -34.31
N SER A 188 -40.20 -42.77 -34.54
CA SER A 188 -39.04 -42.17 -33.80
C SER A 188 -38.10 -43.01 -32.90
N GLY A 189 -36.79 -42.87 -33.18
CA GLY A 189 -35.62 -42.84 -32.25
C GLY A 189 -35.17 -44.18 -31.64
N THR A 190 -33.89 -44.58 -31.54
CA THR A 190 -32.62 -43.82 -31.48
C THR A 190 -31.42 -44.78 -31.61
N HIS A 191 -30.27 -44.24 -32.03
CA HIS A 191 -28.87 -44.74 -31.93
C HIS A 191 -28.38 -45.89 -32.84
N ALA A 192 -27.52 -45.56 -33.81
CA ALA A 192 -26.09 -45.93 -33.89
C ALA A 192 -25.52 -45.67 -35.32
N GLU A 193 -24.31 -45.09 -35.39
CA GLU A 193 -23.41 -45.00 -36.57
C GLU A 193 -22.95 -46.41 -37.08
N PRO A 194 -22.15 -46.59 -38.17
CA PRO A 194 -21.64 -45.72 -39.26
C PRO A 194 -21.81 -46.43 -40.66
N PRO A 195 -20.91 -46.30 -41.68
CA PRO A 195 -20.61 -45.16 -42.55
C PRO A 195 -20.91 -45.46 -44.05
N SER A 196 -21.06 -44.43 -44.91
CA SER A 196 -20.82 -44.53 -46.37
C SER A 196 -20.70 -43.15 -47.06
N PRO A 197 -20.03 -43.08 -48.23
CA PRO A 197 -19.22 -41.93 -48.63
C PRO A 197 -19.89 -40.98 -49.63
N GLY A 198 -19.51 -39.70 -49.53
CA GLY A 198 -19.18 -38.82 -50.66
C GLY A 198 -20.27 -38.42 -51.67
N TRP A 199 -20.67 -37.15 -51.69
CA TRP A 199 -20.05 -36.08 -52.50
C TRP A 199 -20.94 -34.83 -52.54
N GLY A 200 -20.32 -33.63 -52.50
CA GLY A 200 -20.88 -32.41 -53.06
C GLY A 200 -21.41 -31.34 -52.08
N THR A 201 -20.54 -30.71 -51.30
CA THR A 201 -20.90 -29.55 -50.45
C THR A 201 -20.89 -28.24 -51.25
N ARG A 202 -22.05 -27.66 -51.53
CA ARG A 202 -22.19 -26.19 -51.71
C ARG A 202 -22.84 -25.63 -50.44
N ARG A 203 -22.04 -24.98 -49.59
CA ARG A 203 -22.52 -24.16 -48.46
C ARG A 203 -22.96 -22.78 -48.98
N PRO A 204 -24.08 -22.21 -48.50
CA PRO A 204 -24.28 -20.76 -48.53
C PRO A 204 -23.39 -20.08 -47.47
N PRO A 205 -23.02 -18.80 -47.66
CA PRO A 205 -22.01 -18.14 -46.84
C PRO A 205 -22.60 -17.75 -45.48
N THR A 206 -21.96 -18.20 -44.40
CA THR A 206 -22.12 -17.62 -43.07
C THR A 206 -21.54 -16.20 -43.05
N PRO A 207 -22.14 -15.24 -42.33
CA PRO A 207 -21.59 -13.91 -42.20
C PRO A 207 -20.23 -14.00 -41.50
N ARG A 208 -19.20 -13.56 -42.21
CA ARG A 208 -17.84 -13.45 -41.71
C ARG A 208 -17.79 -12.24 -40.77
N CYS A 209 -18.02 -12.48 -39.48
CA CYS A 209 -17.50 -11.56 -38.48
C CYS A 209 -15.99 -11.73 -38.46
N SER A 210 -15.28 -10.69 -38.91
CA SER A 210 -13.88 -10.47 -38.57
C SER A 210 -13.69 -10.64 -37.07
N PRO A 211 -12.63 -11.32 -36.59
CA PRO A 211 -12.32 -11.28 -35.17
C PRO A 211 -11.80 -9.87 -34.89
N SER A 212 -12.68 -8.97 -34.44
CA SER A 212 -12.24 -7.94 -33.53
C SER A 212 -11.56 -8.67 -32.37
N ARG A 213 -10.23 -8.52 -32.28
CA ARG A 213 -9.34 -9.15 -31.30
C ARG A 213 -9.61 -8.58 -29.90
N LEU A 214 -10.80 -8.75 -29.37
CA LEU A 214 -11.12 -8.43 -28.00
C LEU A 214 -11.84 -9.64 -27.44
N SER A 215 -11.09 -10.44 -26.70
CA SER A 215 -11.64 -11.41 -25.76
C SER A 215 -12.74 -10.70 -24.97
N PRO A 216 -13.90 -11.35 -24.71
CA PRO A 216 -14.91 -10.75 -23.83
C PRO A 216 -14.26 -10.44 -22.50
N LEU A 217 -14.24 -9.14 -22.15
CA LEU A 217 -13.64 -8.66 -20.93
C LEU A 217 -14.59 -8.98 -19.77
N GLN A 218 -14.10 -9.72 -18.78
CA GLN A 218 -14.85 -10.03 -17.58
C GLN A 218 -14.67 -8.90 -16.57
N ALA A 219 -15.77 -8.26 -16.18
CA ALA A 219 -15.79 -7.21 -15.17
C ALA A 219 -16.81 -7.57 -14.09
N TYR A 220 -16.57 -7.12 -12.87
CA TYR A 220 -17.56 -7.23 -11.80
C TYR A 220 -18.60 -6.10 -11.92
N CYS A 221 -19.87 -6.47 -11.86
CA CYS A 221 -20.99 -5.54 -11.92
C CYS A 221 -21.63 -5.42 -10.54
N GLU A 222 -21.55 -4.24 -9.96
CA GLU A 222 -22.20 -3.91 -8.70
C GLU A 222 -23.64 -3.44 -8.98
N MET A 223 -24.60 -4.16 -8.40
CA MET A 223 -26.02 -4.03 -8.71
C MET A 223 -26.84 -3.49 -7.53
N GLU A 224 -26.24 -3.32 -6.35
CA GLU A 224 -26.97 -2.91 -5.15
C GLU A 224 -26.92 -1.40 -4.91
N THR A 225 -25.76 -0.77 -5.17
CA THR A 225 -25.53 0.65 -4.89
C THR A 225 -26.17 1.58 -5.91
N ASP A 226 -26.87 2.64 -5.47
CA ASP A 226 -27.44 3.71 -6.32
C ASP A 226 -28.20 3.20 -7.56
N ARG A 227 -29.15 2.29 -7.36
CA ARG A 227 -29.96 1.64 -8.42
C ARG A 227 -29.19 0.67 -9.33
N GLY A 228 -27.94 0.35 -8.98
CA GLY A 228 -27.12 -0.65 -9.64
C GLY A 228 -26.60 -0.24 -11.00
N GLY A 229 -25.97 -1.20 -11.70
CA GLY A 229 -25.42 -0.99 -13.04
C GLY A 229 -24.01 -0.39 -13.03
N TRP A 230 -23.28 -0.52 -11.93
CA TRP A 230 -21.92 -0.03 -11.80
C TRP A 230 -20.93 -1.09 -12.26
N THR A 231 -20.16 -0.79 -13.31
CA THR A 231 -19.02 -1.61 -13.69
C THR A 231 -17.82 -1.24 -12.82
N VAL A 232 -17.33 -2.19 -12.02
CA VAL A 232 -16.16 -1.97 -11.19
C VAL A 232 -14.90 -2.05 -12.05
N ILE A 233 -14.10 -0.98 -12.03
CA ILE A 233 -12.85 -0.88 -12.80
C ILE A 233 -11.59 -1.15 -11.96
N GLN A 234 -11.71 -0.99 -10.64
CA GLN A 234 -10.68 -1.30 -9.66
C GLN A 234 -11.34 -1.76 -8.36
N LEU A 235 -10.79 -2.80 -7.73
CA LEU A 235 -11.16 -3.20 -6.38
C LEU A 235 -9.91 -3.45 -5.54
N ARG A 236 -9.89 -2.90 -4.31
CA ARG A 236 -8.86 -3.11 -3.28
C ARG A 236 -9.54 -3.56 -2.01
N THR A 237 -9.03 -4.61 -1.37
CA THR A 237 -9.65 -5.20 -0.18
C THR A 237 -8.63 -5.56 0.89
N ASN A 238 -7.63 -6.38 0.56
CA ASN A 238 -6.73 -6.99 1.54
C ASN A 238 -5.24 -6.86 1.18
N GLY A 239 -4.90 -6.26 0.03
CA GLY A 239 -3.51 -6.12 -0.43
C GLY A 239 -2.85 -7.42 -0.90
N SER A 240 -3.63 -8.46 -1.20
CA SER A 240 -3.11 -9.73 -1.73
C SER A 240 -2.48 -9.60 -3.12
N LEU A 241 -2.87 -8.59 -3.89
CA LEU A 241 -2.34 -8.34 -5.24
C LEU A 241 -1.41 -7.11 -5.24
N SER A 242 -0.19 -7.28 -5.77
CA SER A 242 0.70 -6.15 -5.99
C SER A 242 0.17 -5.25 -7.12
N PHE A 243 0.08 -3.95 -6.86
CA PHE A 243 -0.24 -2.91 -7.84
C PHE A 243 1.01 -2.22 -8.40
N GLN A 244 2.21 -2.63 -7.99
CA GLN A 244 3.46 -2.17 -8.60
C GLN A 244 3.70 -2.94 -9.91
N ARG A 245 3.04 -2.49 -10.98
CA ARG A 245 2.99 -3.17 -12.27
C ARG A 245 3.57 -2.33 -13.41
N SER A 246 3.97 -3.01 -14.48
CA SER A 246 4.45 -2.37 -15.70
C SER A 246 3.32 -1.68 -16.48
N TRP A 247 3.69 -0.76 -17.39
CA TRP A 247 2.73 -0.10 -18.28
C TRP A 247 1.88 -1.09 -19.08
N ARG A 248 2.51 -2.16 -19.59
CA ARG A 248 1.81 -3.20 -20.37
C ARG A 248 0.75 -3.90 -19.53
N GLU A 249 1.02 -4.18 -18.27
CA GLU A 249 0.05 -4.80 -17.36
C GLU A 249 -1.07 -3.82 -17.02
N TYR A 250 -0.78 -2.55 -16.74
CA TYR A 250 -1.83 -1.54 -16.54
C TYR A 250 -2.70 -1.35 -17.78
N LYS A 251 -2.14 -1.45 -18.98
CA LYS A 251 -2.88 -1.42 -20.24
C LYS A 251 -3.85 -2.60 -20.36
N GLN A 252 -3.37 -3.82 -20.10
CA GLN A 252 -4.13 -5.06 -20.29
C GLN A 252 -5.08 -5.39 -19.14
N GLY A 253 -4.82 -4.86 -17.95
CA GLY A 253 -5.48 -5.27 -16.72
C GLY A 253 -4.75 -6.42 -16.03
N PHE A 254 -4.98 -6.56 -14.72
CA PHE A 254 -4.39 -7.61 -13.89
C PHE A 254 -5.26 -7.86 -12.65
N GLY A 255 -5.17 -9.07 -12.10
CA GLY A 255 -5.98 -9.49 -10.95
C GLY A 255 -7.18 -10.33 -11.35
N ASP A 256 -8.10 -10.51 -10.40
CA ASP A 256 -9.32 -11.30 -10.56
C ASP A 256 -10.55 -10.44 -10.23
N ALA A 257 -11.56 -10.46 -11.09
CA ALA A 257 -12.82 -9.75 -10.89
C ALA A 257 -13.56 -10.18 -9.61
N ALA A 258 -13.28 -11.38 -9.09
CA ALA A 258 -13.80 -11.86 -7.81
C ALA A 258 -13.02 -11.33 -6.58
N GLY A 259 -11.94 -10.58 -6.77
CA GLY A 259 -11.05 -10.12 -5.71
C GLY A 259 -10.40 -8.76 -6.03
N GLU A 260 -9.12 -8.60 -5.72
CA GLU A 260 -8.40 -7.38 -6.12
C GLU A 260 -8.07 -7.42 -7.61
N TYR A 261 -8.36 -6.34 -8.32
CA TYR A 261 -8.00 -6.23 -9.72
C TYR A 261 -7.98 -4.79 -10.23
N TRP A 262 -7.39 -4.66 -11.41
CA TRP A 262 -7.47 -3.51 -12.30
C TRP A 262 -7.98 -3.98 -13.67
N LEU A 263 -9.07 -3.40 -14.15
CA LEU A 263 -9.73 -3.82 -15.39
C LEU A 263 -8.85 -3.64 -16.64
N GLY A 264 -7.95 -2.66 -16.61
CA GLY A 264 -7.05 -2.33 -17.71
C GLY A 264 -7.39 -1.01 -18.38
N ASN A 265 -6.38 -0.20 -18.68
CA ASN A 265 -6.58 1.14 -19.21
C ASN A 265 -7.23 1.13 -20.59
N GLU A 266 -6.88 0.16 -21.44
CA GLU A 266 -7.47 0.04 -22.78
C GLU A 266 -8.97 -0.27 -22.68
N ALA A 267 -9.33 -1.17 -21.76
CA ALA A 267 -10.73 -1.50 -21.50
C ALA A 267 -11.52 -0.29 -20.98
N VAL A 268 -10.98 0.43 -20.00
CA VAL A 268 -11.62 1.62 -19.43
C VAL A 268 -11.74 2.74 -20.47
N HIS A 269 -10.72 2.94 -21.30
CA HIS A 269 -10.78 3.87 -22.44
C HIS A 269 -11.90 3.52 -23.41
N LEU A 270 -11.99 2.24 -23.82
CA LEU A 270 -13.03 1.77 -24.73
C LEU A 270 -14.42 1.91 -24.13
N LEU A 271 -14.61 1.58 -22.85
CA LEU A 271 -15.88 1.74 -22.14
C LEU A 271 -16.29 3.22 -22.11
N THR A 272 -15.41 4.08 -21.58
CA THR A 272 -15.73 5.49 -21.34
C THR A 272 -15.78 6.35 -22.60
N SER A 273 -15.30 5.85 -23.73
CA SER A 273 -15.41 6.54 -25.03
C SER A 273 -16.71 6.27 -25.78
N GLN A 274 -17.47 5.23 -25.40
CA GLN A 274 -18.72 4.88 -26.07
C GLN A 274 -19.91 5.75 -25.62
N ALA A 275 -19.91 6.20 -24.38
CA ALA A 275 -20.99 6.97 -23.78
C ALA A 275 -20.43 7.86 -22.64
N PRO A 276 -21.16 8.88 -22.19
CA PRO A 276 -20.79 9.61 -20.98
C PRO A 276 -21.01 8.72 -19.74
N TYR A 277 -19.92 8.39 -19.03
CA TYR A 277 -19.96 7.67 -17.77
C TYR A 277 -19.66 8.59 -16.59
N ALA A 278 -20.29 8.31 -15.44
CA ALA A 278 -19.90 8.89 -14.16
C ALA A 278 -18.94 7.94 -13.44
N LEU A 279 -18.01 8.49 -12.66
CA LEU A 279 -17.11 7.71 -11.81
C LEU A 279 -17.50 7.90 -10.35
N ARG A 280 -17.63 6.80 -9.62
CA ARG A 280 -17.79 6.77 -8.18
C ARG A 280 -16.55 6.09 -7.58
N VAL A 281 -15.93 6.74 -6.60
CA VAL A 281 -14.79 6.20 -5.86
C VAL A 281 -15.23 6.04 -4.41
N GLU A 282 -15.25 4.81 -3.92
CA GLU A 282 -15.56 4.50 -2.53
C GLU A 282 -14.28 4.16 -1.79
N LEU A 283 -14.12 4.74 -0.60
CA LEU A 283 -12.99 4.50 0.28
C LEU A 283 -13.54 4.03 1.62
N ARG A 284 -12.97 2.93 2.12
CA ARG A 284 -13.25 2.42 3.45
C ARG A 284 -11.99 2.54 4.29
N ASP A 285 -12.10 3.11 5.48
CA ASP A 285 -11.02 3.12 6.46
C ASP A 285 -10.98 1.80 7.26
N TRP A 286 -9.91 1.61 8.03
CA TRP A 286 -9.74 0.42 8.88
C TRP A 286 -10.73 0.35 10.04
N GLU A 287 -11.36 1.48 10.38
CA GLU A 287 -12.36 1.61 11.45
C GLU A 287 -13.78 1.30 10.93
N GLY A 288 -13.93 1.02 9.62
CA GLY A 288 -15.17 0.67 8.95
C GLY A 288 -15.95 1.87 8.36
N GLY A 289 -15.43 3.09 8.54
CA GLY A 289 -15.97 4.33 7.97
C GLY A 289 -15.88 4.30 6.45
N GLN A 290 -16.98 4.67 5.78
CA GLN A 290 -17.09 4.67 4.32
C GLN A 290 -17.39 6.07 3.81
N VAL A 291 -16.60 6.54 2.86
CA VAL A 291 -16.81 7.80 2.16
C VAL A 291 -16.77 7.56 0.67
N TYR A 292 -17.46 8.40 -0.10
CA TYR A 292 -17.46 8.30 -1.56
C TYR A 292 -17.24 9.67 -2.21
N ALA A 293 -16.60 9.66 -3.38
CA ALA A 293 -16.48 10.80 -4.28
C ALA A 293 -17.19 10.46 -5.60
N HIS A 294 -17.97 11.39 -6.12
CA HIS A 294 -18.73 11.23 -7.36
C HIS A 294 -18.32 12.27 -8.39
N TYR A 295 -17.96 11.81 -9.59
CA TYR A 295 -17.59 12.62 -10.74
C TYR A 295 -18.58 12.39 -11.87
N GLY A 296 -19.34 13.41 -12.24
CA GLY A 296 -20.43 13.29 -13.23
C GLY A 296 -19.97 13.00 -14.66
N LYS A 297 -18.69 13.20 -14.98
CA LYS A 297 -18.10 12.87 -16.29
C LYS A 297 -16.70 12.31 -16.11
N PHE A 298 -16.51 11.08 -16.60
CA PHE A 298 -15.24 10.38 -16.56
C PHE A 298 -14.95 9.76 -17.93
N GLN A 299 -13.75 10.02 -18.43
CA GLN A 299 -13.26 9.45 -19.67
C GLN A 299 -11.75 9.32 -19.61
N LEU A 300 -11.24 8.20 -20.12
CA LEU A 300 -9.82 8.02 -20.40
C LEU A 300 -9.55 8.33 -21.87
N GLY A 301 -8.44 9.01 -22.16
CA GLY A 301 -7.88 9.12 -23.50
C GLY A 301 -7.27 7.82 -24.01
N SER A 302 -6.89 7.81 -25.29
CA SER A 302 -6.24 6.64 -25.91
C SER A 302 -4.82 6.42 -25.38
N GLU A 303 -4.21 5.26 -25.68
CA GLU A 303 -2.80 5.00 -25.35
C GLU A 303 -1.85 6.10 -25.88
N ARG A 304 -2.15 6.69 -27.04
CA ARG A 304 -1.36 7.79 -27.63
C ARG A 304 -1.42 9.06 -26.79
N GLN A 305 -2.49 9.23 -26.02
CA GLN A 305 -2.69 10.32 -25.07
C GLN A 305 -2.29 9.90 -23.64
N LEU A 306 -1.62 8.75 -23.50
CA LEU A 306 -1.16 8.22 -22.22
C LEU A 306 -2.31 7.98 -21.21
N TYR A 307 -3.51 7.68 -21.70
CA TYR A 307 -4.72 7.47 -20.87
C TYR A 307 -5.04 8.66 -19.94
N ARG A 308 -4.81 9.88 -20.44
CA ARG A 308 -5.14 11.12 -19.73
C ARG A 308 -6.64 11.36 -19.61
#